data_AF-A0A2D9HN84-F1
#
_entry.id   AF-A0A2D9HN84-F1
#
_cell.length_a   1.000
_cell.length_b   1.000
_cell.length_c   1.000
_cell.angle_alpha   90.00
_cell.angle_beta   90.00
_cell.angle_gamma   90.00
#
_symmetry.space_group_name_H-M   'P 1'
#
loop_
_entity.id
_entity.type
_entity.pdbx_description
1 polymer ?
#
loop_
_entity_poly.entity_id
_entity_poly.type
_entity_poly.pdbx_seq_one_letter_code
_entity_poly.pdbx_strand_id
1 'polypeptide(L)'
;MASDPNTLPPTEQPGAFNDLQNMGVHELLGAMHQVDHDVQPAVEAALPALAGLVKALVPRMAQGGRLFYLGAGTSGRLGVVDASECPPTFGVPHGVVVGIMAGGDTAIRRAVEGAEDDEAQGWRDL
;
A
#
# COMPACT_ATOMS: atom_id res chain seq x y z
N MET A 1 -18.31 -8.15 25.96
CA MET A 1 -18.61 -6.71 25.87
C MET A 1 -18.10 -6.26 24.52
N ALA A 2 -19.00 -5.84 23.61
CA ALA A 2 -18.55 -5.28 22.34
C ALA A 2 -17.78 -3.99 22.65
N SER A 3 -16.53 -3.90 22.18
CA SER A 3 -15.73 -2.68 22.26
C SER A 3 -16.48 -1.53 21.61
N ASP A 4 -16.43 -0.35 22.21
CA ASP A 4 -16.98 0.87 21.63
C ASP A 4 -16.39 1.05 20.21
N PRO A 5 -17.19 1.08 19.14
CA PRO A 5 -16.69 1.22 17.77
C PRO A 5 -15.81 2.47 17.58
N ASN A 6 -15.94 3.47 18.46
CA ASN A 6 -15.09 4.65 18.49
C ASN A 6 -13.65 4.41 19.01
N THR A 7 -13.32 3.18 19.41
CA THR A 7 -11.97 2.80 19.88
C THR A 7 -11.16 2.00 18.85
N LEU A 8 -11.78 1.60 17.73
CA LEU A 8 -11.09 0.86 16.67
C LEU A 8 -10.34 1.81 15.73
N PRO A 9 -9.22 1.36 15.12
CA PRO A 9 -8.59 2.10 14.03
C PRO A 9 -9.58 2.33 12.88
N PRO A 10 -9.47 3.43 12.11
CA PRO A 10 -10.40 3.72 11.02
C PRO A 10 -10.58 2.59 10.00
N THR A 11 -9.54 1.78 9.75
CA THR A 11 -9.59 0.64 8.81
C THR A 11 -10.44 -0.53 9.31
N GLU A 12 -10.67 -0.62 10.63
CA GLU A 12 -11.46 -1.67 11.28
C GLU A 12 -12.87 -1.19 11.66
N GLN A 13 -13.24 0.05 11.31
CA GLN A 13 -14.56 0.59 11.55
C GLN A 13 -15.52 0.22 10.40
N PRO A 14 -16.83 0.09 10.67
CA PRO A 14 -17.83 -0.10 9.61
C PRO A 14 -17.77 1.03 8.58
N GLY A 15 -17.94 0.67 7.31
CA GLY A 15 -17.96 1.63 6.20
C GLY A 15 -19.25 2.44 6.10
N ALA A 16 -19.31 3.32 5.10
CA ALA A 16 -20.46 4.20 4.87
C ALA A 16 -21.76 3.47 4.49
N PHE A 17 -21.67 2.22 4.03
CA PHE A 17 -22.79 1.41 3.56
C PHE A 17 -22.94 0.15 4.42
N ASN A 18 -24.18 -0.25 4.68
CA ASN A 18 -24.55 -1.43 5.45
C ASN A 18 -25.35 -2.41 4.59
N ASP A 19 -25.53 -3.64 5.08
CA ASP A 19 -26.38 -4.66 4.46
C ASP A 19 -26.05 -4.95 2.99
N LEU A 20 -24.76 -4.86 2.63
CA LEU A 20 -24.24 -5.04 1.26
C LEU A 20 -24.70 -6.35 0.61
N GLN A 21 -24.87 -7.41 1.40
CA GLN A 21 -25.34 -8.72 0.94
C GLN A 21 -26.78 -8.72 0.40
N ASN A 22 -27.58 -7.70 0.74
CA ASN A 22 -28.97 -7.55 0.30
C ASN A 22 -29.12 -6.63 -0.92
N MET A 23 -28.06 -5.89 -1.29
CA MET A 23 -28.10 -4.95 -2.41
C MET A 23 -28.17 -5.68 -3.75
N GLY A 24 -28.87 -5.07 -4.71
CA GLY A 24 -28.78 -5.50 -6.10
C GLY A 24 -27.38 -5.21 -6.67
N VAL A 25 -26.93 -5.97 -7.67
CA VAL A 25 -25.57 -5.81 -8.24
C VAL A 25 -25.29 -4.38 -8.68
N HIS A 26 -26.25 -3.70 -9.33
CA HIS A 26 -26.07 -2.30 -9.76
C HIS A 26 -25.89 -1.34 -8.57
N GLU A 27 -26.66 -1.54 -7.51
CA GLU A 27 -26.59 -0.74 -6.29
C GLU A 27 -25.27 -0.96 -5.57
N LEU A 28 -24.84 -2.23 -5.43
CA LEU A 28 -23.56 -2.57 -4.81
C LEU A 28 -22.37 -1.95 -5.57
N LEU A 29 -22.37 -2.00 -6.90
CA LEU A 29 -21.35 -1.36 -7.73
C LEU A 29 -21.37 0.17 -7.56
N GLY A 30 -22.56 0.78 -7.49
CA GLY A 30 -22.72 2.21 -7.21
C GLY A 30 -22.17 2.60 -5.83
N ALA A 31 -22.45 1.80 -4.80
CA ALA A 31 -21.95 2.01 -3.45
C ALA A 31 -20.41 1.93 -3.38
N MET A 32 -19.81 0.89 -3.98
CA MET A 32 -18.35 0.76 -4.07
C MET A 32 -17.73 1.96 -4.81
N HIS A 33 -18.30 2.31 -5.96
CA HIS A 33 -17.81 3.45 -6.74
C HIS A 33 -17.90 4.76 -5.95
N GLN A 34 -18.95 4.96 -5.14
CA GLN A 34 -19.07 6.16 -4.32
C GLN A 34 -17.95 6.25 -3.26
N VAL A 35 -17.55 5.14 -2.64
CA VAL A 35 -16.41 5.12 -1.69
C VAL A 35 -15.09 5.40 -2.41
N ASP A 36 -14.91 4.94 -3.65
CA ASP A 36 -13.68 5.20 -4.42
C ASP A 36 -13.43 6.71 -4.65
N HIS A 37 -14.48 7.54 -4.65
CA HIS A 37 -14.35 9.01 -4.79
C HIS A 37 -13.69 9.66 -3.57
N ASP A 38 -13.66 8.99 -2.42
CA ASP A 38 -13.02 9.52 -1.21
C ASP A 38 -11.49 9.47 -1.29
N VAL A 39 -10.93 8.70 -2.23
CA VAL A 39 -9.49 8.55 -2.41
C VAL A 39 -8.84 9.84 -2.89
N GLN A 40 -9.46 10.55 -3.84
CA GLN A 40 -8.91 11.77 -4.43
C GLN A 40 -8.70 12.89 -3.40
N PRO A 41 -9.70 13.28 -2.59
CA PRO A 41 -9.48 14.30 -1.55
C PRO A 41 -8.51 13.82 -0.45
N ALA A 42 -8.46 12.52 -0.14
CA ALA A 42 -7.47 11.98 0.80
C ALA A 42 -6.03 12.12 0.25
N VAL A 43 -5.82 11.83 -1.04
CA VAL A 43 -4.53 12.05 -1.71
C VAL A 43 -4.19 13.54 -1.76
N GLU A 44 -5.15 14.41 -2.05
CA GLU A 44 -4.96 15.87 -2.03
C GLU A 44 -4.44 16.35 -0.67
N ALA A 45 -5.07 15.88 0.41
CA ALA A 45 -4.63 16.18 1.78
C ALA A 45 -3.21 15.66 2.08
N ALA A 46 -2.77 14.58 1.44
CA ALA A 46 -1.44 14.00 1.62
C ALA A 46 -0.32 14.68 0.80
N LEU A 47 -0.66 15.53 -0.18
CA LEU A 47 0.30 16.17 -1.08
C LEU A 47 1.46 16.90 -0.35
N PRO A 48 1.25 17.63 0.76
CA PRO A 48 2.36 18.27 1.48
C PRO A 48 3.39 17.27 2.01
N ALA A 49 2.94 16.13 2.53
CA ALA A 49 3.81 15.07 3.04
C ALA A 49 4.57 14.36 1.90
N LEU A 50 3.86 14.06 0.80
CA LEU A 50 4.46 13.48 -0.41
C LEU A 50 5.52 14.41 -1.01
N ALA A 51 5.25 15.72 -1.06
CA ALA A 51 6.23 16.70 -1.50
C ALA A 51 7.48 16.72 -0.60
N GLY A 52 7.30 16.61 0.71
CA GLY A 52 8.41 16.47 1.67
C GLY A 52 9.24 15.21 1.41
N LEU A 53 8.59 14.07 1.20
CA LEU A 53 9.24 12.81 0.85
C LEU A 53 10.07 12.94 -0.44
N VAL A 54 9.48 13.45 -1.52
CA VAL A 54 10.16 13.60 -2.81
C VAL A 54 11.36 14.55 -2.70
N LYS A 55 11.22 15.68 -2.00
CA LYS A 55 12.33 16.63 -1.76
C LYS A 55 13.50 15.98 -1.03
N ALA A 56 13.23 15.06 -0.10
CA ALA A 56 14.27 14.32 0.61
C ALA A 56 14.87 13.19 -0.24
N LEU A 57 14.04 12.50 -1.01
CA LEU A 57 14.40 11.32 -1.80
C LEU A 57 15.32 11.66 -2.98
N VAL A 58 14.93 12.64 -3.80
CA VAL A 58 15.61 13.00 -5.05
C VAL A 58 17.12 13.23 -4.89
N PRO A 59 17.62 14.07 -3.96
CA PRO A 59 19.06 14.28 -3.82
C PRO A 59 19.82 13.02 -3.37
N ARG A 60 19.19 12.13 -2.59
CA ARG A 60 19.81 10.87 -2.14
C ARG A 60 19.95 9.89 -3.30
N MET A 61 18.92 9.77 -4.14
CA MET A 61 18.99 8.93 -5.34
C MET A 61 19.99 9.48 -6.35
N ALA A 62 20.09 10.80 -6.52
CA ALA A 62 21.08 11.43 -7.38
C ALA A 62 22.54 11.15 -6.94
N GLN A 63 22.77 10.85 -5.66
CA GLN A 63 24.07 10.45 -5.11
C GLN A 63 24.32 8.94 -5.21
N GLY A 64 23.52 8.20 -5.97
CA GLY A 64 23.61 6.74 -6.10
C GLY A 64 22.83 5.96 -5.04
N GLY A 65 21.98 6.63 -4.26
CA GLY A 65 21.05 5.98 -3.33
C GLY A 65 19.97 5.18 -4.04
N ARG A 66 19.30 4.31 -3.28
CA ARG A 66 18.21 3.43 -3.75
C ARG A 66 16.94 3.71 -2.97
N LEU A 67 15.79 3.46 -3.60
CA LEU A 67 14.47 3.51 -2.96
C LEU A 67 13.98 2.09 -2.69
N PHE A 68 13.53 1.85 -1.46
CA PHE A 68 12.97 0.58 -1.03
C PHE A 68 11.52 0.78 -0.59
N TYR A 69 10.60 0.07 -1.22
CA TYR A 69 9.26 -0.17 -0.69
C TYR A 69 9.29 -1.47 0.10
N LEU A 70 8.85 -1.44 1.35
CA LEU A 70 8.80 -2.62 2.22
C LEU A 70 7.37 -2.78 2.74
N GLY A 71 6.79 -3.97 2.59
CA GLY A 71 5.45 -4.23 3.10
C GLY A 71 5.01 -5.68 2.99
N ALA A 72 3.87 -5.97 3.59
CA ALA A 72 3.20 -7.28 3.53
C ALA A 72 1.90 -7.19 2.71
N GLY A 73 1.35 -8.34 2.33
CA GLY A 73 0.03 -8.43 1.72
C GLY A 73 -0.16 -7.52 0.50
N THR A 74 -1.28 -6.81 0.42
CA THR A 74 -1.59 -5.91 -0.69
C THR A 74 -0.58 -4.75 -0.80
N SER A 75 -0.18 -4.16 0.32
CA SER A 75 0.78 -3.05 0.35
C SER A 75 2.14 -3.45 -0.22
N GLY A 76 2.65 -4.62 0.17
CA GLY A 76 3.88 -5.17 -0.41
C GLY A 76 3.76 -5.42 -1.92
N ARG A 77 2.61 -5.92 -2.40
CA ARG A 77 2.38 -6.18 -3.83
C ARG A 77 2.40 -4.89 -4.64
N LEU A 78 1.80 -3.82 -4.13
CA LEU A 78 1.83 -2.51 -4.77
C LEU A 78 3.26 -1.97 -4.88
N GLY A 79 4.08 -2.13 -3.84
CA GLY A 79 5.49 -1.77 -3.87
C GLY A 79 6.30 -2.55 -4.91
N VAL A 80 6.02 -3.85 -5.08
CA VAL A 80 6.64 -4.69 -6.12
C VAL A 80 6.21 -4.24 -7.52
N VAL A 81 4.92 -3.92 -7.73
CA VAL A 81 4.41 -3.44 -9.02
C VAL A 81 5.11 -2.14 -9.42
N ASP A 82 5.11 -1.12 -8.55
CA ASP A 82 5.72 0.18 -8.85
C ASP A 82 7.23 0.05 -9.14
N ALA A 83 7.97 -0.70 -8.32
CA ALA A 83 9.39 -0.94 -8.53
C ALA A 83 9.68 -1.66 -9.87
N SER A 84 8.80 -2.59 -10.28
CA SER A 84 8.97 -3.35 -11.54
C SER A 84 8.76 -2.50 -12.79
N GLU A 85 7.97 -1.43 -12.69
CA GLU A 85 7.67 -0.53 -13.80
C GLU A 85 8.74 0.55 -14.00
N CYS A 86 9.57 0.81 -12.98
CA CYS A 86 10.61 1.84 -13.05
C CYS A 86 11.67 1.60 -14.15
N PRO A 87 12.29 0.40 -14.30
CA PRO A 87 13.26 0.15 -15.35
C PRO A 87 12.74 0.34 -16.79
N PRO A 88 11.60 -0.26 -17.20
CA PRO A 88 11.11 -0.08 -18.57
C PRO A 88 10.56 1.33 -18.83
N THR A 89 10.09 2.05 -17.81
CA THR A 89 9.49 3.39 -17.97
C THR A 89 10.53 4.50 -17.99
N PHE A 90 11.53 4.43 -17.10
CA PHE A 90 12.52 5.51 -16.90
C PHE A 90 13.94 5.12 -17.31
N GLY A 91 14.17 3.88 -17.74
CA GLY A 91 15.50 3.40 -18.15
C GLY A 91 16.49 3.23 -17.00
N VAL A 92 16.01 3.21 -15.75
CA VAL A 92 16.87 3.02 -14.58
C VAL A 92 17.25 1.54 -14.41
N PRO A 93 18.46 1.22 -13.89
CA PRO A 93 18.82 -0.16 -13.60
C PRO A 93 17.88 -0.83 -12.59
N HIS A 94 17.69 -2.15 -12.73
CA HIS A 94 17.12 -2.96 -11.65
C HIS A 94 17.94 -2.78 -10.37
N GLY A 95 17.26 -2.65 -9.23
CA GLY A 95 17.90 -2.40 -7.95
C GLY A 95 18.00 -0.93 -7.54
N VAL A 96 17.65 0.04 -8.40
CA VAL A 96 17.53 1.46 -8.01
C VAL A 96 16.24 1.72 -7.23
N VAL A 97 15.13 1.12 -7.68
CA VAL A 97 13.86 1.05 -6.96
C VAL A 97 13.57 -0.43 -6.70
N VAL A 98 13.28 -0.79 -5.46
CA VAL A 98 13.17 -2.18 -4.99
C VAL A 98 11.90 -2.34 -4.17
N GLY A 99 11.08 -3.33 -4.52
CA GLY A 99 9.96 -3.78 -3.70
C GLY A 99 10.37 -5.02 -2.89
N ILE A 100 10.27 -4.94 -1.57
CA ILE A 100 10.52 -6.03 -0.63
C ILE A 100 9.18 -6.46 -0.03
N MET A 101 8.89 -7.75 -0.15
CA MET A 101 7.64 -8.37 0.27
C MET A 101 7.88 -9.27 1.49
N ALA A 102 7.14 -9.05 2.57
CA ALA A 102 7.11 -9.98 3.69
C ALA A 102 6.64 -11.38 3.22
N GLY A 103 7.40 -12.43 3.55
CA GLY A 103 7.18 -13.79 3.03
C GLY A 103 7.79 -14.05 1.64
N GLY A 104 8.54 -13.09 1.09
CA GLY A 104 9.32 -13.21 -0.14
C GLY A 104 8.49 -13.38 -1.41
N ASP A 105 9.11 -13.85 -2.49
CA ASP A 105 8.49 -13.96 -3.82
C ASP A 105 7.21 -14.81 -3.83
N THR A 106 7.12 -15.82 -2.97
CA THR A 106 5.92 -16.66 -2.86
C THR A 106 4.70 -15.82 -2.42
N ALA A 107 4.93 -14.84 -1.54
CA ALA A 107 3.89 -13.95 -1.03
C ALA A 107 3.26 -13.04 -2.09
N ILE A 108 3.94 -12.84 -3.23
CA ILE A 108 3.39 -12.10 -4.38
C ILE A 108 2.11 -12.76 -4.89
N ARG A 109 2.09 -14.10 -4.98
CA ARG A 109 0.97 -14.85 -5.57
C ARG A 109 0.05 -15.51 -4.55
N ARG A 110 0.55 -15.81 -3.35
CA ARG A 110 -0.20 -16.52 -2.31
C ARG A 110 0.04 -15.86 -0.98
N ALA A 111 -1.00 -15.58 -0.21
CA ALA A 111 -0.82 -15.05 1.14
C ALA A 111 0.02 -16.02 1.99
N VAL A 112 0.95 -15.48 2.77
CA VAL A 112 1.75 -16.22 3.74
C VAL A 112 1.33 -15.71 5.12
N GLU A 113 0.62 -16.56 5.85
CA GLU A 113 0.09 -16.23 7.17
C GLU A 113 1.25 -15.98 8.16
N GLY A 114 1.13 -14.94 8.99
CA GLY A 114 2.12 -14.56 9.99
C GLY A 114 3.39 -13.91 9.44
N ALA A 115 3.54 -13.75 8.12
CA ALA A 115 4.72 -13.09 7.55
C ALA A 115 4.83 -11.61 7.94
N GLU A 116 3.70 -10.95 8.21
CA GLU A 116 3.65 -9.57 8.68
C GLU A 116 3.98 -9.38 10.16
N ASP A 117 4.02 -10.48 10.93
CA ASP A 117 4.24 -10.46 12.38
C ASP A 117 5.73 -10.65 12.78
N ASP A 118 6.63 -10.92 11.83
CA ASP A 118 8.06 -11.04 12.10
C ASP A 118 8.76 -9.66 12.04
N GLU A 119 8.89 -9.03 13.21
CA GLU A 119 9.53 -7.72 13.37
C GLU A 119 10.98 -7.66 12.86
N ALA A 120 11.70 -8.79 12.84
CA ALA A 120 13.11 -8.84 12.44
C ALA A 120 13.30 -9.12 10.95
N GLN A 121 12.29 -9.69 10.28
CA GLN A 121 12.42 -10.16 8.89
C GLN A 121 12.69 -9.01 7.92
N GLY A 122 11.98 -7.89 8.07
CA GLY A 122 12.16 -6.73 7.19
C GLY A 122 13.60 -6.18 7.19
N TRP A 123 14.30 -6.28 8.31
CA TRP A 123 15.73 -5.91 8.38
C TRP A 123 16.64 -6.93 7.71
N ARG A 124 16.30 -8.22 7.77
CA ARG A 124 17.08 -9.28 7.11
C ARG A 124 16.97 -9.22 5.58
N ASP A 125 15.88 -8.66 5.07
CA ASP A 125 15.61 -8.58 3.63
C ASP A 125 16.23 -7.34 2.94
N LEU A 126 16.75 -6.37 3.72
CA LEU A 126 17.41 -5.14 3.23
C LEU A 126 18.90 -5.35 2.89
#